data_AF-A0A6M0SC99-F1
#
_entry.id   AF-A0A6M0SC99-F1
#
_cell.length_a   1.000
_cell.length_b   1.000
_cell.length_c   1.000
_cell.angle_alpha   90.00
_cell.angle_beta   90.00
_cell.angle_gamma   90.00
#
_symmetry.space_group_name_H-M   'P 1'
#
loop_
_entity.id
_entity.type
_entity.pdbx_description
1 polymer ?
#
loop_
_entity_poly.entity_id
_entity_poly.type
_entity_poly.pdbx_seq_one_letter_code
_entity_poly.pdbx_strand_id
1 'polypeptide(L)'
;MISFNSEHLRLIWSMVETYSYILEGLSDEAICLWLLKKIKDNIHLSHDETNEIRAYIRSRSHLIREVANNQSISDNVRTKQFSNTHGSKPIELPYNKAI
;
A
#
# COMPACT_ATOMS: atom_id res chain seq x y z
N MET A 1 -28.09 -17.93 0.89
CA MET A 1 -26.94 -17.21 0.30
C MET A 1 -27.13 -15.76 0.64
N ILE A 2 -26.44 -15.28 1.67
CA ILE A 2 -26.50 -13.88 2.07
C ILE A 2 -25.63 -13.14 1.05
N SER A 3 -26.21 -12.14 0.38
CA SER A 3 -25.56 -11.43 -0.72
C SER A 3 -24.42 -10.58 -0.16
N PHE A 4 -23.19 -11.07 -0.32
CA PHE A 4 -21.99 -10.25 -0.11
C PHE A 4 -22.08 -9.04 -1.05
N ASN A 5 -22.45 -7.88 -0.50
CA ASN A 5 -22.81 -6.71 -1.29
C ASN A 5 -21.56 -6.15 -1.99
N SER A 6 -21.69 -5.75 -3.26
CA SER A 6 -20.59 -5.16 -4.04
C SER A 6 -20.02 -3.90 -3.39
N GLU A 7 -20.85 -3.20 -2.62
CA GLU A 7 -20.43 -2.02 -1.85
C GLU A 7 -19.45 -2.38 -0.72
N HIS A 8 -19.63 -3.54 -0.06
CA HIS A 8 -18.69 -4.00 0.96
C HIS A 8 -17.33 -4.36 0.36
N LEU A 9 -17.32 -4.99 -0.82
CA LEU A 9 -16.08 -5.28 -1.56
C LEU A 9 -15.34 -4.01 -1.96
N ARG A 10 -16.07 -3.04 -2.51
CA ARG A 10 -15.49 -1.74 -2.88
C ARG A 10 -14.92 -1.02 -1.67
N LEU A 11 -15.63 -1.02 -0.55
CA LEU A 11 -15.15 -0.42 0.69
C LEU A 11 -13.87 -1.08 1.19
N ILE A 12 -13.82 -2.42 1.20
CA ILE A 12 -12.63 -3.20 1.58
C ILE A 12 -11.43 -2.79 0.71
N TRP A 13 -11.58 -2.82 -0.62
CA TRP A 13 -10.49 -2.52 -1.54
C TRP A 13 -10.07 -1.05 -1.50
N SER A 14 -11.02 -0.13 -1.35
CA SER A 14 -10.72 1.30 -1.17
C SER A 14 -9.93 1.57 0.12
N MET A 15 -10.25 0.87 1.22
CA MET A 15 -9.47 0.95 2.45
C MET A 15 -8.07 0.36 2.29
N VAL A 16 -7.95 -0.78 1.60
CA VAL A 16 -6.63 -1.38 1.30
C VAL A 16 -5.77 -0.39 0.52
N GLU A 17 -6.36 0.27 -0.47
CA GLU A 17 -5.69 1.27 -1.30
C GLU A 17 -5.30 2.53 -0.53
N THR A 18 -6.14 2.98 0.40
CA THR A 18 -5.90 4.20 1.20
C THR A 18 -4.85 3.95 2.29
N TYR A 19 -4.80 2.76 2.86
CA TYR A 19 -3.98 2.42 4.02
C TYR A 19 -2.88 1.42 3.72
N SER A 20 -2.49 1.30 2.45
CA SER A 20 -1.42 0.42 1.97
C SER A 20 -0.12 0.57 2.77
N TYR A 21 0.27 1.80 3.11
CA TYR A 21 1.43 2.12 3.94
C TYR A 21 1.39 1.51 5.36
N ILE A 22 0.19 1.33 5.94
CA ILE A 22 0.01 0.68 7.25
C ILE A 22 0.04 -0.83 7.06
N LEU A 23 -0.60 -1.34 6.00
CA LEU A 23 -0.76 -2.76 5.74
C LEU A 23 0.55 -3.46 5.37
N GLU A 24 1.48 -2.77 4.71
CA GLU A 24 2.80 -3.29 4.32
C GLU A 24 3.59 -3.85 5.53
N GLY A 25 3.47 -3.21 6.69
CA GLY A 25 4.18 -3.62 7.93
C GLY A 25 3.46 -4.66 8.78
N LEU A 26 2.23 -5.07 8.42
CA LEU A 26 1.40 -5.93 9.26
C LEU A 26 1.46 -7.41 8.83
N SER A 27 1.30 -8.32 9.80
CA SER A 27 1.11 -9.75 9.54
C SER A 27 -0.28 -10.03 8.96
N ASP A 28 -0.48 -11.18 8.32
CA ASP A 28 -1.77 -11.52 7.69
C ASP A 28 -2.94 -11.50 8.69
N GLU A 29 -2.69 -11.93 9.93
CA GLU A 29 -3.67 -11.88 11.01
C GLU A 29 -3.93 -10.44 11.48
N ALA A 30 -2.89 -9.61 11.57
CA ALA A 30 -3.02 -8.20 11.93
C ALA A 30 -3.75 -7.39 10.84
N ILE A 31 -3.47 -7.65 9.56
CA ILE A 31 -4.21 -7.09 8.41
C ILE A 31 -5.69 -7.43 8.56
N CYS A 32 -6.01 -8.69 8.82
CA CYS A 32 -7.40 -9.12 8.97
C CYS A 32 -8.13 -8.40 10.10
N LEU A 33 -7.51 -8.32 11.28
CA LEU A 33 -8.10 -7.66 12.44
C LEU A 33 -8.25 -6.15 12.23
N TRP A 34 -7.23 -5.51 11.66
CA TRP A 34 -7.21 -4.08 11.43
C TRP A 34 -8.27 -3.66 10.40
N LEU A 35 -8.33 -4.35 9.26
CA LEU A 35 -9.28 -4.06 8.21
C LEU A 35 -10.72 -4.31 8.67
N LEU A 36 -10.96 -5.43 9.38
CA LEU A 36 -12.28 -5.73 9.95
C LEU A 36 -12.73 -4.65 10.93
N LYS A 37 -11.82 -4.17 11.79
CA LYS A 37 -12.11 -3.07 12.72
C LYS A 37 -12.48 -1.80 11.97
N LYS A 38 -11.70 -1.41 10.96
CA LYS A 38 -11.97 -0.21 10.15
C LYS A 38 -13.30 -0.28 9.41
N ILE A 39 -13.65 -1.44 8.88
CA ILE A 39 -14.94 -1.62 8.21
C ILE A 39 -16.08 -1.48 9.21
N LYS A 40 -15.98 -2.09 10.40
CA LYS A 40 -16.99 -1.92 11.47
C LYS A 40 -17.13 -0.48 11.95
N ASP A 41 -16.07 0.31 11.90
CA ASP A 41 -16.13 1.74 12.26
C ASP A 41 -16.84 2.57 11.17
N ASN A 42 -16.88 2.11 9.92
CA ASN A 42 -17.49 2.84 8.79
C ASN A 42 -18.91 2.37 8.48
N ILE A 43 -19.21 1.09 8.68
CA ILE A 43 -20.52 0.50 8.39
C ILE A 43 -20.99 -0.40 9.54
N HIS A 44 -22.30 -0.38 9.78
CA HIS A 44 -22.91 -1.22 10.80
C HIS A 44 -23.10 -2.64 10.25
N LEU A 45 -22.18 -3.54 10.59
CA LEU A 45 -22.23 -4.94 10.18
C LEU A 45 -22.98 -5.80 11.20
N SER A 46 -23.82 -6.70 10.70
CA SER A 46 -24.35 -7.81 11.50
C SER A 46 -23.25 -8.82 11.85
N HIS A 47 -23.55 -9.73 12.79
CA HIS A 47 -22.62 -10.77 13.20
C HIS A 47 -22.24 -11.70 12.04
N ASP A 48 -23.21 -12.08 11.21
CA ASP A 48 -22.99 -12.96 10.05
C ASP A 48 -22.14 -12.26 8.99
N GLU A 49 -22.47 -11.01 8.63
CA GLU A 49 -21.66 -10.24 7.67
C GLU A 49 -20.23 -10.02 8.18
N THR A 50 -20.06 -9.79 9.49
CA THR A 50 -18.74 -9.66 10.11
C THR A 50 -17.91 -10.94 9.94
N ASN A 51 -18.53 -12.12 10.13
CA ASN A 51 -17.86 -13.40 9.95
C ASN A 51 -17.52 -13.68 8.49
N GLU A 52 -18.42 -13.36 7.56
CA GLU A 52 -18.17 -13.49 6.13
C GLU A 52 -17.05 -12.56 5.66
N ILE A 53 -17.06 -11.29 6.08
CA ILE A 53 -16.01 -10.32 5.74
C ILE A 53 -14.66 -10.76 6.34
N ARG A 54 -14.66 -11.25 7.58
CA ARG A 54 -13.44 -11.80 8.20
C ARG A 54 -12.90 -12.98 7.40
N ALA A 55 -13.75 -13.93 7.01
CA ALA A 55 -13.35 -15.07 6.21
C ALA A 55 -12.82 -14.64 4.83
N TYR A 56 -13.49 -13.68 4.19
CA TYR A 56 -13.08 -13.08 2.93
C TYR A 56 -11.69 -12.46 3.03
N ILE A 57 -11.45 -11.57 4.02
CA ILE A 57 -10.17 -10.89 4.21
C ILE A 57 -9.07 -11.91 4.51
N ARG A 58 -9.33 -12.88 5.39
CA ARG A 58 -8.35 -13.94 5.72
C ARG A 58 -7.98 -14.79 4.51
N SER A 59 -8.94 -15.12 3.64
CA SER A 59 -8.68 -15.87 2.41
C SER A 59 -7.84 -15.10 1.39
N ARG A 60 -7.84 -13.76 1.47
CA ARG A 60 -7.19 -12.85 0.51
C ARG A 60 -6.10 -11.99 1.14
N SER A 61 -5.61 -12.33 2.33
CA SER A 61 -4.60 -11.55 3.04
C SER A 61 -3.32 -11.40 2.22
N HIS A 62 -2.91 -12.46 1.53
CA HIS A 62 -1.76 -12.44 0.62
C HIS A 62 -1.94 -11.42 -0.51
N LEU A 63 -3.12 -11.41 -1.16
CA LEU A 63 -3.41 -10.46 -2.24
C LEU A 63 -3.48 -9.02 -1.72
N ILE A 64 -4.05 -8.81 -0.54
CA ILE A 64 -4.10 -7.49 0.11
C ILE A 64 -2.67 -6.96 0.34
N ARG A 65 -1.77 -7.82 0.81
CA ARG A 65 -0.35 -7.49 0.99
C ARG A 65 0.34 -7.21 -0.34
N GLU A 66 0.10 -8.01 -1.37
CA GLU A 66 0.65 -7.76 -2.71
C GLU A 66 0.19 -6.41 -3.28
N VAL A 67 -1.09 -6.08 -3.14
CA VAL A 67 -1.64 -4.80 -3.59
C VAL A 67 -1.03 -3.64 -2.78
N ALA A 68 -0.93 -3.76 -1.45
CA ALA A 68 -0.30 -2.75 -0.60
C ALA A 68 1.17 -2.51 -0.99
N ASN A 69 1.93 -3.57 -1.24
CA ASN A 69 3.33 -3.49 -1.65
C ASN A 69 3.48 -2.91 -3.06
N ASN A 70 2.62 -3.27 -4.01
CA ASN A 70 2.67 -2.73 -5.36
C ASN A 70 2.31 -1.23 -5.41
N GLN A 71 1.45 -0.77 -4.51
CA GLN A 71 1.11 0.64 -4.39
C GLN A 71 2.26 1.47 -3.83
N SER A 72 2.99 0.97 -2.83
CA SER A 72 4.17 1.67 -2.29
C SER A 72 5.26 1.85 -3.35
N ILE A 73 5.36 0.91 -4.29
CA ILE A 73 6.26 0.99 -5.45
C ILE A 73 5.81 2.09 -6.43
N SER A 74 4.50 2.29 -6.64
CA SER A 74 3.98 3.35 -7.53
C SER A 74 4.33 4.75 -7.02
N ASP A 75 4.26 4.99 -5.71
CA ASP A 75 4.65 6.27 -5.10
C ASP A 75 6.18 6.50 -5.12
N ASN A 76 6.96 5.41 -5.09
CA ASN A 76 8.42 5.43 -5.22
C ASN A 76 8.90 5.76 -6.65
N VAL A 77 8.20 5.28 -7.68
CA VAL A 77 8.64 5.46 -9.07
C VAL A 77 8.54 6.92 -9.54
N ARG A 78 7.69 7.75 -8.91
CA ARG A 78 7.57 9.18 -9.24
C ARG A 78 8.73 10.05 -8.72
N THR A 79 9.60 9.53 -7.85
CA THR A 79 10.74 10.30 -7.32
C THR A 79 12.12 9.85 -7.80
N LYS A 80 12.21 8.84 -8.67
CA LYS A 80 13.48 8.43 -9.31
C LYS A 80 13.57 8.74 -10.80
N GLN A 81 13.00 9.86 -11.23
CA GLN A 81 13.07 10.29 -12.63
C GLN A 81 13.46 11.76 -12.82
N PHE A 82 14.36 12.27 -11.97
CA PHE A 82 15.15 13.48 -12.28
C PHE A 82 16.56 13.37 -11.68
N SER A 83 17.37 12.44 -12.18
CA SER A 83 18.83 12.52 -12.02
C SER A 83 19.55 11.77 -13.14
N ASN A 84 19.28 12.16 -14.39
CA ASN A 84 20.16 11.81 -15.50
C ASN A 84 21.02 13.03 -15.84
N THR A 85 22.25 12.94 -15.33
CA THR A 85 23.51 13.45 -15.87
C THR A 85 23.48 13.86 -17.34
N HIS A 86 23.81 15.12 -17.62
CA HIS A 86 24.42 15.49 -18.90
C HIS A 86 25.83 16.01 -18.63
N GLY A 87 26.82 15.18 -18.97
CA GLY A 87 28.22 15.57 -18.95
C GLY A 87 28.50 16.63 -20.01
N SER A 88 29.32 17.61 -19.65
CA SER A 88 30.50 18.09 -20.40
C SER A 88 31.01 19.40 -19.78
N LYS A 89 32.10 19.31 -19.02
CA LYS A 89 33.06 20.41 -18.89
C LYS A 89 34.46 19.82 -19.09
N PRO A 90 35.24 20.29 -20.08
CA PRO A 90 36.63 19.90 -20.23
C PRO A 90 37.46 20.54 -19.10
N ILE A 91 38.22 19.69 -18.43
CA ILE A 91 39.55 19.88 -17.81
C ILE A 91 40.16 21.30 -17.92
N GLU A 92 40.40 21.94 -16.77
CA GLU A 92 41.52 22.86 -16.57
C GLU A 92 42.28 22.45 -15.29
N LEU A 93 43.59 22.27 -15.46
CA LEU A 93 44.57 21.76 -14.48
C LEU A 93 44.82 22.74 -13.32
N PRO A 94 45.34 22.27 -12.17
CA PRO A 94 45.65 23.12 -11.04
C PRO A 94 46.99 23.83 -11.26
N TYR A 95 47.00 25.16 -11.21
CA TYR A 95 48.24 25.93 -11.11
C TYR A 95 48.31 26.65 -9.76
N ASN A 96 48.66 25.89 -8.74
CA ASN A 96 49.15 26.39 -7.47
C ASN A 96 50.51 25.75 -7.20
N LYS A 97 51.56 26.49 -7.59
CA LYS A 97 52.88 26.38 -6.98
C LYS A 97 53.27 27.74 -6.44
N ALA A 98 53.08 27.89 -5.13
CA ALA A 98 53.81 28.85 -4.33
C ALA A 98 55.28 28.41 -4.27
N ILE A 99 56.18 29.36 -4.50
CA ILE A 99 57.46 29.71 -3.83
C ILE A 99 58.20 30.65 -4.78
#